data_AF-A0A2N0PEA7-F1
#
_entry.id   AF-A0A2N0PEA7-F1
#
_cell.length_a   1.000
_cell.length_b   1.000
_cell.length_c   1.000
_cell.angle_alpha   90.00
_cell.angle_beta   90.00
_cell.angle_gamma   90.00
#
_symmetry.space_group_name_H-M   'P 1'
#
loop_
_entity.id
_entity.type
_entity.pdbx_description
1 polymer ?
#
loop_
_entity_poly.entity_id
_entity_poly.type
_entity_poly.pdbx_seq_one_letter_code
_entity_poly.pdbx_strand_id
1 'polypeptide(L)'
;MKRFERDNLENVDGVLNEFKSFCNNCPNLQKIILFASIYYNFNLSEELILIFIRSLPKSLKSLSFEGVIELNLLEEIMRNYIDNLINLDFYYYICVDVLKSEIDEMTKNRKLKLRYDKKKIDIKWTSIYRYFLDFN
;
A
#
# COMPACT_ATOMS: atom_id res chain seq x y z
N MET A 1 -1.37 -0.14 33.09
CA MET A 1 -1.89 0.22 31.76
C MET A 1 -1.15 1.38 31.09
N LYS A 2 -0.83 2.50 31.76
CA LYS A 2 -0.20 3.69 31.11
C LYS A 2 1.27 3.58 30.63
N ARG A 3 2.04 2.55 31.03
CA ARG A 3 3.47 2.42 30.69
C ARG A 3 3.69 1.69 29.36
N PHE A 4 2.99 0.56 29.17
CA PHE A 4 3.00 -0.23 27.94
C PHE A 4 2.53 0.56 26.70
N GLU A 5 1.56 1.47 26.85
CA GLU A 5 1.10 2.31 25.73
C GLU A 5 2.16 3.33 25.29
N ARG A 6 2.90 3.93 26.24
CA ARG A 6 3.98 4.89 25.91
C ARG A 6 5.18 4.22 25.26
N ASP A 7 5.61 3.07 25.78
CA ASP A 7 6.75 2.32 25.22
C ASP A 7 6.46 1.86 23.78
N ASN A 8 5.20 1.52 23.47
CA ASN A 8 4.77 1.19 22.10
C ASN A 8 4.71 2.41 21.17
N LEU A 9 4.27 3.58 21.67
CA LEU A 9 4.22 4.83 20.91
C LEU A 9 5.62 5.37 20.57
N GLU A 10 6.55 5.39 21.55
CA GLU A 10 7.94 5.80 21.33
C GLU A 10 8.65 4.92 20.30
N ASN A 11 8.32 3.62 20.26
CA ASN A 11 8.85 2.69 19.27
C ASN A 11 8.31 2.97 17.86
N VAL A 12 7.03 3.33 17.73
CA VAL A 12 6.41 3.69 16.45
C VAL A 12 7.01 4.98 15.88
N ASP A 13 7.18 6.02 16.72
CA ASP A 13 7.78 7.29 16.29
C ASP A 13 9.24 7.10 15.86
N GLY A 14 10.00 6.27 16.58
CA GLY A 14 11.36 5.88 16.19
C GLY A 14 11.41 5.23 14.81
N VAL A 15 10.60 4.19 14.59
CA VAL A 15 10.51 3.47 13.30
C VAL A 15 10.09 4.42 12.18
N LEU A 16 9.13 5.32 12.43
CA LEU A 16 8.68 6.27 11.42
C LEU A 16 9.77 7.28 11.05
N ASN A 17 10.51 7.77 12.04
CA ASN A 17 11.61 8.71 11.81
C ASN A 17 12.76 8.06 11.03
N GLU A 18 13.11 6.81 11.35
CA GLU A 18 14.08 6.03 10.59
C GLU A 18 13.62 5.81 9.15
N PHE A 19 12.35 5.43 8.95
CA PHE A 19 11.78 5.24 7.63
C PHE A 19 11.81 6.52 6.78
N LYS A 20 11.39 7.65 7.35
CA LYS A 20 11.44 8.96 6.68
C LYS A 20 12.87 9.35 6.33
N SER A 21 13.81 9.14 7.25
CA SER A 21 15.24 9.37 7.03
C SER A 21 15.75 8.55 5.85
N PHE A 22 15.41 7.26 5.79
CA PHE A 22 15.77 6.39 4.67
C PHE A 22 15.21 6.91 3.33
N CYS A 23 13.92 7.23 3.29
CA CYS A 23 13.27 7.74 2.08
C CYS A 23 13.90 9.05 1.58
N ASN A 24 14.24 9.96 2.50
CA ASN A 24 14.86 11.26 2.16
C ASN A 24 16.31 11.10 1.66
N ASN A 25 17.05 10.13 2.20
CA ASN A 25 18.47 9.92 1.87
C ASN A 25 18.69 9.03 0.63
N CYS A 26 17.63 8.46 0.06
CA CYS A 26 17.70 7.62 -1.13
C CYS A 26 16.93 8.25 -2.31
N PRO A 27 17.43 9.35 -2.92
CA PRO A 27 16.71 10.07 -3.98
C PRO A 27 16.47 9.22 -5.23
N ASN A 28 17.29 8.20 -5.45
CA ASN A 28 17.18 7.25 -6.56
C ASN A 28 16.31 6.02 -6.22
N LEU A 29 15.61 6.02 -5.08
CA LEU A 29 14.73 4.92 -4.70
C LEU A 29 13.54 4.84 -5.64
N GLN A 30 13.52 3.81 -6.48
CA GLN A 30 12.48 3.62 -7.49
C GLN A 30 11.52 2.48 -7.17
N LYS A 31 11.87 1.59 -6.23
CA LYS A 31 11.07 0.42 -5.89
C LYS A 31 11.02 0.20 -4.38
N ILE A 32 9.82 -0.01 -3.86
CA ILE A 32 9.58 -0.39 -2.47
C ILE A 32 8.63 -1.59 -2.45
N ILE A 33 8.92 -2.54 -1.56
CA ILE A 33 8.04 -3.66 -1.25
C ILE A 33 7.73 -3.59 0.24
N LEU A 34 6.45 -3.51 0.58
CA LEU A 34 5.96 -3.47 1.95
C LEU A 34 5.43 -4.85 2.31
N PHE A 35 5.97 -5.43 3.38
CA PHE A 35 5.63 -6.76 3.86
C PHE A 35 4.86 -6.66 5.17
N ALA A 36 3.67 -7.26 5.24
CA ALA A 36 3.02 -7.50 6.52
C ALA A 36 3.60 -8.79 7.09
N SER A 37 4.34 -8.70 8.20
CA SER A 37 4.93 -9.90 8.79
C SER A 37 3.85 -10.78 9.41
N ILE A 38 3.65 -11.98 8.85
CA ILE A 38 2.74 -13.01 9.37
C ILE A 38 3.11 -13.52 10.77
N TYR A 39 4.35 -13.27 11.22
CA TYR A 39 4.87 -13.76 12.50
C TYR A 39 4.61 -12.80 13.67
N TYR A 40 4.23 -11.57 13.38
CA TYR A 40 3.98 -10.56 14.38
C TYR A 40 2.56 -10.05 14.19
N ASN A 41 1.73 -10.17 15.22
CA ASN A 41 0.45 -9.44 15.36
C ASN A 41 0.72 -7.92 15.53
N PHE A 42 1.65 -7.35 14.76
CA PHE A 42 1.80 -5.93 14.58
C PHE A 42 0.65 -5.49 13.68
N ASN A 43 -0.52 -5.33 14.28
CA ASN A 43 -1.57 -4.53 13.70
C ASN A 43 -1.10 -3.07 13.77
N LEU A 44 -0.37 -2.63 12.74
CA LEU A 44 -0.21 -1.21 12.49
C LEU A 44 -1.62 -0.65 12.24
N SER A 45 -1.97 0.43 12.92
CA SER A 45 -3.22 1.12 12.64
C SER A 45 -3.20 1.60 11.19
N GLU A 46 -4.37 1.67 10.56
CA GLU A 46 -4.51 2.26 9.21
C GLU A 46 -3.89 3.65 9.14
N GLU A 47 -3.99 4.45 10.22
CA GLU A 47 -3.38 5.76 10.32
C GLU A 47 -1.84 5.71 10.14
N LEU A 48 -1.17 4.76 10.77
CA LEU A 48 0.27 4.61 10.61
C LEU A 48 0.64 4.16 9.20
N ILE A 49 -0.14 3.24 8.61
CA ILE A 49 0.06 2.80 7.23
C ILE A 49 -0.09 3.98 6.26
N LEU A 50 -1.09 4.84 6.47
CA LEU A 50 -1.28 6.07 5.70
C LEU A 50 -0.08 7.02 5.85
N ILE A 51 0.47 7.16 7.05
CA ILE A 51 1.66 7.98 7.28
C ILE A 51 2.89 7.40 6.56
N PHE A 52 3.07 6.08 6.56
CA PHE A 52 4.11 5.41 5.78
C PHE A 52 3.94 5.69 4.30
N ILE A 53 2.74 5.47 3.76
CA ILE A 53 2.42 5.72 2.35
C ILE A 53 2.75 7.16 1.97
N ARG A 54 2.32 8.15 2.76
CA ARG A 54 2.59 9.59 2.52
C ARG A 54 4.06 9.97 2.63
N SER A 55 4.85 9.18 3.33
CA SER A 55 6.29 9.40 3.51
C SER A 55 7.13 8.78 2.39
N LEU A 56 6.53 7.98 1.49
CA LEU A 56 7.23 7.40 0.35
C LEU A 56 7.72 8.52 -0.59
N PRO A 57 8.91 8.37 -1.20
CA PRO A 57 9.44 9.38 -2.10
C PRO A 57 8.56 9.49 -3.35
N LYS A 58 8.30 10.73 -3.81
CA LYS A 58 7.52 10.94 -5.05
C LYS A 58 8.21 10.37 -6.30
N SER A 59 9.51 10.09 -6.25
CA SER A 59 10.26 9.45 -7.35
C SER A 59 9.99 7.95 -7.49
N LEU A 60 9.17 7.36 -6.62
CA LEU A 60 8.85 5.95 -6.65
C LEU A 60 8.16 5.55 -7.96
N LYS A 61 8.71 4.55 -8.64
CA LYS A 61 8.18 3.98 -9.88
C LYS A 61 7.47 2.65 -9.64
N SER A 62 7.74 1.96 -8.55
CA SER A 62 7.13 0.66 -8.27
C SER A 62 6.87 0.49 -6.78
N LEU A 63 5.64 0.09 -6.45
CA LEU A 63 5.22 -0.20 -5.09
C LEU A 63 4.54 -1.57 -5.06
N SER A 64 4.92 -2.43 -4.13
CA SER A 64 4.31 -3.74 -3.95
C SER A 64 3.92 -3.93 -2.48
N PHE A 65 2.74 -4.48 -2.24
CA PHE A 65 2.24 -4.82 -0.91
C PHE A 65 2.06 -6.34 -0.81
N GLU A 66 2.83 -6.98 0.06
CA GLU A 66 2.62 -8.37 0.48
C GLU A 66 1.62 -8.43 1.64
N GLY A 67 0.48 -7.77 1.46
CA GLY A 67 -0.64 -7.70 2.40
C GLY A 67 -1.91 -7.29 1.67
N VAL A 68 -3.07 -7.57 2.27
CA VAL A 68 -4.34 -7.09 1.72
C VAL A 68 -4.50 -5.63 2.10
N ILE A 69 -4.70 -4.77 1.10
CA ILE A 69 -4.94 -3.35 1.32
C ILE A 69 -6.44 -3.04 1.29
N GLU A 70 -6.85 -2.01 2.02
CA GLU A 70 -8.20 -1.47 1.96
C GLU A 70 -8.33 -0.38 0.89
N LEU A 71 -9.58 -0.04 0.53
CA LEU A 71 -9.87 0.91 -0.54
C LEU A 71 -9.30 2.31 -0.24
N ASN A 72 -9.43 2.78 1.01
CA ASN A 72 -8.90 4.06 1.46
C ASN A 72 -7.37 4.18 1.29
N LEU A 73 -6.63 3.09 1.52
CA LEU A 73 -5.19 3.04 1.30
C LEU A 73 -4.86 3.10 -0.19
N LEU A 74 -5.60 2.36 -1.02
CA LEU A 74 -5.46 2.42 -2.47
C LEU A 74 -5.72 3.83 -3.01
N GLU A 75 -6.78 4.49 -2.56
CA GLU A 75 -7.11 5.88 -2.89
C GLU A 75 -5.97 6.84 -2.54
N GLU A 76 -5.37 6.69 -1.35
CA GLU A 76 -4.26 7.52 -0.92
C GLU A 76 -3.03 7.31 -1.82
N ILE A 77 -2.71 6.07 -2.18
CA ILE A 77 -1.59 5.75 -3.09
C ILE A 77 -1.84 6.38 -4.46
N MET A 78 -3.04 6.17 -5.01
CA MET A 78 -3.43 6.76 -6.30
C MET A 78 -3.31 8.28 -6.24
N ARG A 79 -3.89 8.95 -5.25
CA ARG A 79 -3.85 10.41 -5.17
C ARG A 79 -2.43 10.99 -5.12
N ASN A 80 -1.50 10.33 -4.43
CA ASN A 80 -0.17 10.89 -4.19
C ASN A 80 0.88 10.48 -5.23
N TYR A 81 0.71 9.31 -5.87
CA TYR A 81 1.78 8.69 -6.68
C TYR A 81 1.39 8.38 -8.12
N ILE A 82 0.13 8.58 -8.52
CA ILE A 82 -0.38 8.23 -9.85
C ILE A 82 0.39 8.83 -11.04
N ASP A 83 1.08 9.96 -10.86
CA ASP A 83 1.84 10.60 -11.94
C ASP A 83 3.22 9.96 -12.17
N ASN A 84 3.79 9.30 -11.16
CA ASN A 84 5.16 8.79 -11.20
C ASN A 84 5.25 7.26 -11.07
N LEU A 85 4.24 6.65 -10.46
CA LEU A 85 4.17 5.21 -10.26
C LEU A 85 3.95 4.54 -11.62
N ILE A 86 4.79 3.57 -11.97
CA ILE A 86 4.68 2.77 -13.20
C ILE A 86 3.95 1.46 -12.91
N ASN A 87 4.21 0.86 -11.74
CA ASN A 87 3.60 -0.40 -11.32
C ASN A 87 3.14 -0.34 -9.86
N LEU A 88 1.92 -0.81 -9.61
CA LEU A 88 1.41 -1.11 -8.26
C LEU A 88 0.96 -2.58 -8.20
N ASP A 89 1.49 -3.32 -7.24
CA ASP A 89 1.20 -4.74 -6.99
C ASP A 89 0.62 -4.90 -5.59
N PHE A 90 -0.57 -5.50 -5.46
CA PHE A 90 -1.29 -5.56 -4.20
C PHE A 90 -2.31 -6.71 -4.16
N TYR A 91 -2.76 -7.06 -2.95
CA TYR A 91 -3.87 -7.98 -2.75
C TYR A 91 -5.14 -7.22 -2.36
N TYR A 92 -6.29 -7.66 -2.88
CA TYR A 92 -7.59 -7.02 -2.61
C TYR A 92 -8.74 -8.04 -2.53
N TYR A 93 -9.77 -7.72 -1.74
CA TYR A 93 -10.89 -8.63 -1.39
C TYR A 93 -12.01 -8.70 -2.45
N ILE A 94 -12.07 -7.77 -3.40
CA ILE A 94 -13.20 -7.63 -4.32
C ILE A 94 -12.88 -8.26 -5.69
N CYS A 95 -13.91 -8.63 -6.46
CA CYS A 95 -13.83 -9.00 -7.88
C CYS A 95 -13.24 -7.86 -8.75
N VAL A 96 -12.55 -8.23 -9.84
CA VAL A 96 -11.87 -7.31 -10.75
C VAL A 96 -12.79 -6.22 -11.31
N ASP A 97 -14.04 -6.54 -11.65
CA ASP A 97 -14.92 -5.60 -12.35
C ASP A 97 -15.34 -4.43 -11.44
N VAL A 98 -15.59 -4.71 -10.17
CA VAL A 98 -15.93 -3.69 -9.17
C VAL A 98 -14.72 -2.82 -8.89
N LEU A 99 -13.56 -3.43 -8.62
CA LEU A 99 -12.32 -2.70 -8.36
C LEU A 99 -11.93 -1.81 -9.56
N LYS A 100 -12.15 -2.29 -10.79
CA LYS A 100 -11.91 -1.49 -11.99
C LYS A 100 -12.80 -0.24 -12.01
N SER A 101 -14.08 -0.37 -11.70
CA SER A 101 -15.00 0.78 -11.63
C SER A 101 -14.53 1.81 -10.59
N GLU A 102 -14.12 1.35 -9.40
CA GLU A 102 -13.59 2.22 -8.34
C GLU A 102 -12.33 2.97 -8.80
N ILE A 103 -11.40 2.30 -9.48
CA ILE A 103 -10.19 2.93 -10.03
C ILE A 103 -10.52 3.92 -11.14
N ASP A 104 -11.45 3.58 -12.04
CA ASP A 104 -11.87 4.45 -13.14
C ASP A 104 -12.48 5.75 -12.58
N GLU A 105 -13.26 5.67 -11.49
CA GLU A 105 -13.79 6.83 -10.76
C GLU A 105 -12.69 7.68 -10.10
N MET A 106 -11.74 7.04 -9.39
CA MET A 106 -10.63 7.73 -8.72
C MET A 106 -9.73 8.49 -9.71
N THR A 107 -9.57 7.96 -10.92
CA THR A 107 -8.55 8.42 -11.87
C THR A 107 -9.12 9.14 -13.08
N LYS A 108 -10.45 9.31 -13.14
CA LYS A 108 -11.20 10.07 -14.17
C LYS A 108 -10.70 9.78 -15.60
N ASN A 109 -10.58 8.51 -15.97
CA ASN A 109 -10.12 8.02 -17.29
C ASN A 109 -8.62 8.16 -17.62
N ARG A 110 -7.73 8.23 -16.63
CA ARG A 110 -6.33 7.89 -16.90
C ARG A 110 -6.31 6.47 -17.46
N LYS A 111 -5.58 6.24 -18.56
CA LYS A 111 -5.51 4.92 -19.22
C LYS A 111 -4.74 3.93 -18.35
N LEU A 112 -5.28 3.54 -17.20
CA LEU A 112 -4.67 2.56 -16.31
C LEU A 112 -5.09 1.16 -16.75
N LYS A 113 -4.14 0.24 -16.72
CA LYS A 113 -4.40 -1.16 -17.03
C LYS A 113 -4.40 -1.97 -15.74
N LEU A 114 -5.60 -2.34 -15.29
CA LEU A 114 -5.76 -3.31 -14.20
C LEU A 114 -5.63 -4.73 -14.77
N ARG A 115 -4.70 -5.51 -14.21
CA ARG A 115 -4.53 -6.94 -14.42
C ARG A 115 -4.65 -7.65 -13.08
N TYR A 116 -4.93 -8.94 -13.08
CA TYR A 116 -5.00 -9.73 -11.86
C TYR A 116 -4.67 -11.20 -12.12
N ASP A 117 -4.13 -11.86 -11.11
CA ASP A 117 -3.97 -13.31 -11.11
C ASP A 117 -5.33 -13.96 -10.83
N LYS A 118 -5.79 -14.82 -11.73
CA LYS A 118 -7.05 -15.58 -11.56
C LYS A 118 -7.01 -16.58 -10.40
N LYS A 119 -5.88 -16.72 -9.71
CA LYS A 119 -5.74 -17.61 -8.56
C LYS A 119 -6.39 -16.96 -7.34
N LYS A 120 -7.55 -17.49 -6.98
CA LYS A 120 -8.27 -17.15 -5.74
C LYS A 120 -7.51 -17.69 -4.54
N ILE A 121 -7.19 -16.83 -3.58
CA ILE A 121 -6.74 -17.25 -2.26
C ILE A 121 -7.96 -17.15 -1.33
N ASP A 122 -8.45 -18.31 -0.89
CA ASP A 122 -9.58 -18.39 0.04
C ASP A 122 -9.09 -18.27 1.48
N ILE A 123 -9.38 -17.12 2.10
CA ILE A 123 -9.13 -16.91 3.53
C ILE A 123 -10.46 -16.60 4.20
N LYS A 124 -10.91 -17.49 5.09
CA LYS A 124 -12.12 -17.30 5.92
C LYS A 124 -13.35 -16.83 5.12
N TRP A 125 -13.64 -17.48 4.00
CA TRP A 125 -14.79 -17.18 3.11
C TRP A 125 -14.68 -15.91 2.27
N THR A 126 -13.60 -15.13 2.42
CA THR A 126 -13.33 -13.98 1.57
C THR A 126 -12.37 -14.37 0.45
N SER A 127 -12.70 -13.95 -0.77
CA SER A 127 -11.89 -14.20 -1.96
C SER A 127 -10.85 -13.10 -2.10
N ILE A 128 -9.56 -13.43 -1.95
CA ILE A 128 -8.49 -12.46 -2.17
C ILE A 128 -7.82 -12.75 -3.52
N TYR A 129 -7.60 -11.70 -4.30
CA TYR A 129 -6.88 -11.77 -5.57
C TYR A 129 -5.69 -10.81 -5.56
N ARG A 130 -4.63 -11.20 -6.28
CA ARG A 130 -3.49 -10.33 -6.54
C ARG A 130 -3.77 -9.49 -7.78
N TYR A 131 -3.59 -8.18 -7.66
CA TYR A 131 -3.81 -7.20 -8.70
C TYR A 131 -2.50 -6.50 -9.08
N PHE A 132 -2.39 -6.17 -10.36
CA PHE A 132 -1.32 -5.37 -10.94
C PHE A 132 -1.94 -4.18 -11.66
N LEU A 133 -1.52 -2.99 -11.27
CA LEU A 133 -1.88 -1.75 -11.92
C LEU A 133 -0.67 -1.22 -12.68
N ASP A 134 -0.79 -1.19 -14.01
CA ASP A 134 0.19 -0.56 -14.90
C ASP A 134 -0.28 0.85 -15.26
N PHE A 135 0.58 1.82 -15.01
CA PHE A 135 0.36 3.22 -15.36
C PHE A 135 1.04 3.49 -16.71
N ASN A 136 0.28 4.08 -17.64
CA ASN A 136 0.76 4.44 -18.99
C ASN A 136 1.59 5.73 -18.98
#